data_AF-Q9FJN6-F1
#
_entry.id   AF-Q9FJN6-F1
#
_cell.length_a   1.000
_cell.length_b   1.000
_cell.length_c   1.000
_cell.angle_alpha   90.00
_cell.angle_beta   90.00
_cell.angle_gamma   90.00
#
_symmetry.space_group_name_H-M   'P 1'
#
loop_
_entity.id
_entity.type
_entity.pdbx_description
1 polymer ?
#
loop_
_entity_poly.entity_id
_entity_poly.type
_entity_poly.pdbx_seq_one_letter_code
_entity_poly.pdbx_strand_id
1 'polypeptide(L)'
;MMNTYNMVKQEFIKKWINTLHMLDSSIEHPLNVTERKNAIRLSSDLAMAAARNGSTVWSRALISRSGNKTANKPMARRILKKARNRMKNRCNILRRNGNFTAKTWVRKRTDLLKSLVPGGELIDDKDYLIRETLDYIVYLRAQVDVMRTVAAVDLFTRNLTNDRRNK
;
A
#
# COMPACT_ATOMS: atom_id res chain seq x y z
N MET A 1 -12.76 17.25 19.35
CA MET A 1 -12.45 17.22 17.90
C MET A 1 -11.62 15.98 17.61
N MET A 2 -12.07 15.09 16.74
CA MET A 2 -11.32 13.86 16.42
C MET A 2 -10.12 14.24 15.55
N ASN A 3 -8.90 13.83 15.93
CA ASN A 3 -7.69 14.09 15.14
C ASN A 3 -7.90 13.56 13.70
N THR A 4 -7.50 14.34 12.69
CA THR A 4 -7.52 13.96 11.27
C THR A 4 -6.94 12.55 11.03
N TYR A 5 -5.88 12.18 11.74
CA TYR A 5 -5.30 10.84 11.67
C TYR A 5 -6.27 9.74 12.13
N ASN A 6 -7.01 9.97 13.22
CA ASN A 6 -8.01 9.03 13.71
C ASN A 6 -9.19 8.89 12.74
N MET A 7 -9.60 9.97 12.08
CA MET A 7 -10.60 9.92 11.01
C MET A 7 -10.12 9.04 9.86
N VAL A 8 -8.87 9.19 9.42
CA VAL A 8 -8.29 8.32 8.38
C VAL A 8 -8.29 6.86 8.80
N LYS A 9 -7.91 6.54 10.05
CA LYS A 9 -7.98 5.16 10.56
C LYS A 9 -9.40 4.61 10.55
N GLN A 10 -10.37 5.39 11.00
CA GLN A 10 -11.78 5.00 11.05
C GLN A 10 -12.37 4.78 9.66
N GLU A 11 -12.07 5.66 8.70
CA GLU A 11 -12.52 5.46 7.33
C GLU A 11 -11.81 4.29 6.66
N PHE A 12 -10.51 4.14 6.89
CA PHE A 12 -9.76 2.97 6.38
C PHE A 12 -10.36 1.66 6.90
N ILE A 13 -10.60 1.51 8.21
CA ILE A 13 -11.13 0.24 8.76
C ILE A 13 -12.54 -0.06 8.25
N LYS A 14 -13.43 0.93 8.17
CA LYS A 14 -14.77 0.76 7.60
C LYS A 14 -14.71 0.29 6.15
N LYS A 15 -13.90 0.95 5.31
CA LYS A 15 -13.72 0.56 3.91
C LYS A 15 -13.03 -0.81 3.81
N TRP A 16 -12.10 -1.12 4.70
CA TRP A 16 -11.38 -2.38 4.68
C TRP A 16 -12.27 -3.57 4.99
N ILE A 17 -13.10 -3.49 6.05
CA ILE A 17 -14.12 -4.51 6.36
C ILE A 17 -15.05 -4.71 5.17
N ASN A 18 -15.57 -3.63 4.59
CA ASN A 18 -16.43 -3.72 3.40
C ASN A 18 -15.74 -4.40 2.21
N THR A 19 -14.49 -4.04 1.91
CA THR A 19 -13.73 -4.67 0.83
C THR A 19 -13.37 -6.13 1.12
N LEU A 20 -13.17 -6.51 2.39
CA LEU A 20 -12.91 -7.89 2.78
C LEU A 20 -14.16 -8.74 2.55
N HIS A 21 -15.34 -8.29 2.99
CA HIS A 21 -16.59 -8.99 2.73
C HIS A 21 -16.87 -9.14 1.23
N MET A 22 -16.64 -8.08 0.44
CA MET A 22 -16.80 -8.12 -1.02
C MET A 22 -15.85 -9.12 -1.70
N LEU A 23 -14.59 -9.19 -1.26
CA LEU A 23 -13.65 -10.16 -1.82
C LEU A 23 -13.97 -11.58 -1.34
N ASP A 24 -14.41 -11.75 -0.10
CA ASP A 24 -14.77 -13.05 0.47
C ASP A 24 -15.97 -13.68 -0.26
N SER A 25 -17.00 -12.87 -0.56
CA SER A 25 -18.16 -13.32 -1.33
C SER A 25 -17.85 -13.65 -2.79
N SER A 26 -16.68 -13.24 -3.30
CA SER A 26 -16.23 -13.52 -4.66
C SER A 26 -15.36 -14.80 -4.76
N ILE A 27 -15.09 -15.47 -3.64
CA ILE A 27 -14.25 -16.67 -3.58
C ILE A 27 -15.12 -17.92 -3.71
N GLU A 28 -14.95 -18.68 -4.79
CA GLU A 28 -15.66 -19.94 -5.01
C GLU A 28 -14.96 -21.15 -4.36
N HIS A 29 -13.66 -21.04 -4.08
CA HIS A 29 -12.82 -22.15 -3.61
C HIS A 29 -11.88 -21.72 -2.48
N PRO A 30 -11.55 -22.62 -1.52
CA PRO A 30 -10.61 -22.32 -0.46
C PRO A 30 -9.27 -21.80 -1.01
N LEU A 31 -8.92 -20.57 -0.66
CA LEU A 31 -7.69 -19.93 -1.16
C LEU A 31 -6.44 -20.54 -0.53
N ASN A 32 -5.39 -20.73 -1.35
CA ASN A 32 -4.08 -21.09 -0.83
C ASN A 32 -3.45 -19.92 -0.03
N VAL A 33 -2.39 -20.19 0.73
CA VAL A 33 -1.70 -19.17 1.56
C VAL A 33 -1.28 -17.93 0.73
N THR A 34 -0.83 -18.12 -0.51
CA THR A 34 -0.36 -17.03 -1.37
C THR A 34 -1.51 -16.16 -1.85
N GLU A 35 -2.63 -16.77 -2.22
CA GLU A 35 -3.86 -16.08 -2.61
C GLU A 35 -4.44 -15.29 -1.45
N ARG A 36 -4.51 -15.87 -0.25
CA ARG A 36 -4.96 -15.15 0.95
C ARG A 36 -4.10 -13.90 1.22
N LYS A 37 -2.77 -14.02 1.14
CA LYS A 37 -1.85 -12.88 1.27
C LYS A 37 -2.11 -11.81 0.20
N ASN A 38 -2.34 -12.23 -1.04
CA ASN A 38 -2.63 -11.31 -2.15
C ASN A 38 -3.99 -10.63 -1.99
N ALA A 39 -5.02 -11.35 -1.52
CA ALA A 39 -6.35 -10.83 -1.25
C ALA A 39 -6.32 -9.79 -0.14
N ILE A 40 -5.62 -10.06 0.98
CA ILE A 40 -5.42 -9.09 2.08
C ILE A 40 -4.72 -7.82 1.58
N ARG A 41 -3.66 -7.97 0.78
CA ARG A 41 -2.97 -6.82 0.18
C ARG A 41 -3.88 -6.03 -0.75
N LEU A 42 -4.68 -6.73 -1.57
CA LEU A 42 -5.59 -6.12 -2.54
C LEU A 42 -6.74 -5.39 -1.86
N SER A 43 -7.41 -6.00 -0.88
CA SER A 43 -8.47 -5.35 -0.11
C SER A 43 -7.94 -4.11 0.58
N SER A 44 -6.73 -4.17 1.13
CA SER A 44 -6.12 -3.02 1.78
C SER A 44 -5.80 -1.88 0.80
N ASP A 45 -5.25 -2.18 -0.38
CA ASP A 45 -5.03 -1.17 -1.43
C ASP A 45 -6.35 -0.51 -1.87
N LEU A 46 -7.40 -1.31 -2.09
CA LEU A 46 -8.73 -0.83 -2.48
C LEU A 46 -9.37 0.00 -1.37
N ALA A 47 -9.25 -0.43 -0.12
CA ALA A 47 -9.79 0.27 1.04
C ALA A 47 -9.13 1.63 1.24
N MET A 48 -7.79 1.73 1.10
CA MET A 48 -7.10 3.03 1.14
C MET A 48 -7.60 3.95 0.03
N ALA A 49 -7.70 3.44 -1.21
CA ALA A 49 -8.16 4.24 -2.33
C ALA A 49 -9.62 4.71 -2.16
N ALA A 50 -10.51 3.84 -1.68
CA ALA A 50 -11.90 4.14 -1.40
C ALA A 50 -12.08 5.11 -0.22
N ALA A 51 -11.25 4.99 0.82
CA ALA A 51 -11.26 5.90 1.97
C ALA A 51 -10.77 7.32 1.60
N ARG A 52 -10.02 7.47 0.50
CA ARG A 52 -9.70 8.77 -0.10
C ARG A 52 -10.62 9.15 -1.26
N ASN A 53 -11.66 8.37 -1.50
CA ASN A 53 -12.65 8.56 -2.58
C ASN A 53 -12.05 8.68 -4.00
N GLY A 54 -10.89 8.06 -4.27
CA GLY A 54 -10.23 8.18 -5.58
C GLY A 54 -9.83 9.62 -5.96
N SER A 55 -9.82 10.56 -5.00
CA SER A 55 -9.60 11.99 -5.27
C SER A 55 -8.13 12.34 -5.52
N THR A 56 -7.21 11.46 -5.15
CA THR A 56 -5.76 11.63 -5.27
C THR A 56 -5.19 10.80 -6.43
N VAL A 57 -4.04 11.21 -6.98
CA VAL A 57 -3.34 10.45 -8.03
C VAL A 57 -2.99 9.05 -7.54
N TRP A 58 -2.51 8.92 -6.29
CA TRP A 58 -2.14 7.64 -5.71
C TRP A 58 -3.35 6.71 -5.53
N SER A 59 -4.50 7.24 -5.13
CA SER A 59 -5.71 6.40 -4.95
C SER A 59 -6.23 5.89 -6.30
N ARG A 60 -6.23 6.74 -7.34
CA ARG A 60 -6.54 6.31 -8.72
C ARG A 60 -5.55 5.27 -9.24
N ALA A 61 -4.26 5.44 -8.95
CA ALA A 61 -3.22 4.49 -9.34
C ALA A 61 -3.36 3.12 -8.64
N LEU A 62 -3.84 3.09 -7.39
CA LEU A 62 -4.14 1.83 -6.69
C LEU A 62 -5.34 1.11 -7.32
N ILE A 63 -6.40 1.85 -7.66
CA ILE A 63 -7.60 1.30 -8.31
C ILE A 63 -7.25 0.71 -9.68
N SER A 64 -6.48 1.43 -10.51
CA SER A 64 -6.07 0.94 -11.84
C SER A 64 -5.19 -0.32 -11.77
N ARG A 65 -4.36 -0.44 -10.72
CA ARG A 65 -3.58 -1.66 -10.47
C ARG A 65 -4.46 -2.85 -10.09
N SER A 66 -5.63 -2.62 -9.48
CA SER A 66 -6.58 -3.67 -9.11
C SER A 66 -7.30 -4.25 -10.32
N GLY A 67 -7.83 -3.39 -11.21
CA GLY A 67 -8.57 -3.83 -12.41
C GLY A 67 -7.74 -4.72 -13.35
N ASN A 68 -6.43 -4.53 -13.39
CA ASN A 68 -5.54 -5.33 -14.23
C ASN A 68 -5.22 -6.74 -13.66
N LYS A 69 -5.55 -7.03 -12.40
CA LYS A 69 -5.22 -8.32 -11.77
C LYS A 69 -6.20 -9.43 -12.12
N THR A 70 -7.46 -9.12 -12.42
CA THR A 70 -8.44 -10.11 -12.90
C THR A 70 -8.16 -10.51 -14.35
N ALA A 71 -7.57 -9.62 -15.17
CA ALA A 71 -7.32 -9.90 -16.58
C ALA A 71 -5.90 -10.42 -16.92
N ASN A 72 -4.83 -10.16 -16.13
CA ASN A 72 -3.47 -10.52 -16.58
C ASN A 72 -2.45 -10.83 -15.46
N LYS A 73 -2.47 -12.06 -14.95
CA LYS A 73 -1.51 -12.64 -13.99
C LYS A 73 -0.02 -12.55 -14.42
N PRO A 74 0.38 -12.60 -15.71
CA PRO A 74 1.79 -12.53 -16.11
C PRO A 74 2.40 -11.11 -16.10
N MET A 75 1.64 -10.10 -16.54
CA MET A 75 2.17 -8.74 -16.76
C MET A 75 2.43 -8.02 -15.42
N ALA A 76 1.52 -8.15 -14.46
CA ALA A 76 1.69 -7.57 -13.12
C ALA A 76 2.94 -8.11 -12.41
N ARG A 77 3.26 -9.40 -12.61
CA ARG A 77 4.46 -10.05 -12.05
C ARG A 77 5.75 -9.53 -12.67
N ARG A 78 5.75 -9.20 -13.98
CA ARG A 78 6.88 -8.56 -14.67
C ARG A 78 7.11 -7.12 -14.17
N ILE A 79 6.04 -6.35 -13.96
CA ILE A 79 6.14 -4.97 -13.43
C ILE A 79 6.71 -4.98 -12.01
N LEU A 80 6.22 -5.87 -11.13
CA LEU A 80 6.73 -6.00 -9.76
C LEU A 80 8.20 -6.45 -9.73
N LYS A 81 8.59 -7.43 -10.56
CA LYS A 81 10.01 -7.83 -10.72
C LYS A 81 10.86 -6.64 -11.21
N LYS A 82 10.39 -5.87 -12.19
CA LYS A 82 11.09 -4.70 -12.72
C LYS A 82 11.22 -3.59 -11.67
N ALA A 83 10.22 -3.37 -10.82
CA ALA A 83 10.30 -2.42 -9.70
C ALA A 83 11.30 -2.88 -8.63
N ARG A 84 11.27 -4.16 -8.25
CA ARG A 84 12.24 -4.76 -7.30
C ARG A 84 13.68 -4.66 -7.81
N ASN A 85 13.90 -4.95 -9.09
CA ASN A 85 15.21 -4.87 -9.72
C ASN A 85 15.70 -3.41 -9.83
N ARG A 86 14.81 -2.45 -10.11
CA ARG A 86 15.13 -1.02 -10.09
C ARG A 86 15.57 -0.54 -8.70
N MET A 87 14.94 -1.04 -7.63
CA MET A 87 15.32 -0.70 -6.25
C MET A 87 16.69 -1.31 -5.88
N LYS A 88 16.93 -2.58 -6.23
CA LYS A 88 18.21 -3.26 -5.97
C LYS A 88 19.38 -2.57 -6.68
N ASN A 89 19.18 -2.13 -7.93
CA ASN A 89 20.23 -1.47 -8.70
C ASN A 89 20.52 -0.04 -8.22
N ARG A 90 19.57 0.64 -7.55
CA ARG A 90 19.77 2.00 -7.03
C ARG A 90 20.66 2.05 -5.78
N CYS A 91 20.64 1.03 -4.92
CA CYS A 91 21.53 0.97 -3.75
C CYS A 91 23.02 0.99 -4.15
N ASN A 92 23.36 0.43 -5.31
CA ASN A 92 24.76 0.37 -5.77
C ASN A 92 25.27 1.70 -6.36
N ILE A 93 24.39 2.63 -6.72
CA ILE A 93 24.75 3.90 -7.37
C ILE A 93 25.11 4.99 -6.34
N LEU A 94 24.88 4.74 -5.04
CA LEU A 94 25.11 5.72 -3.98
C LEU A 94 26.60 6.08 -3.76
N ARG A 95 27.55 5.31 -4.31
CA ARG A 95 28.98 5.66 -4.33
C ARG A 95 29.38 6.23 -5.70
N ARG A 96 29.07 7.50 -5.97
CA ARG A 96 29.87 8.26 -6.96
C ARG A 96 30.08 9.69 -6.48
N ASN A 97 31.28 9.91 -5.96
CA ASN A 97 31.80 11.21 -5.57
C ASN A 97 32.11 11.99 -6.84
N GLY A 98 31.28 12.98 -7.15
CA GLY A 98 31.48 13.89 -8.27
C GLY A 98 30.59 15.08 -8.03
N ASN A 99 31.14 16.28 -8.14
CA ASN A 99 30.56 17.56 -7.71
C ASN A 99 29.11 17.72 -8.18
N PHE A 100 28.16 17.24 -7.38
CA PHE A 100 26.74 17.26 -7.71
C PHE A 100 26.24 18.66 -7.39
N THR A 101 25.79 19.39 -8.42
CA THR A 101 25.04 20.62 -8.18
C THR A 101 23.79 20.30 -7.36
N ALA A 102 23.37 21.19 -6.46
CA ALA A 102 22.17 21.00 -5.63
C ALA A 102 20.93 20.62 -6.47
N LYS A 103 20.82 21.18 -7.69
CA LYS A 103 19.77 20.86 -8.66
C LYS A 103 19.74 19.38 -9.05
N THR A 104 20.90 18.76 -9.29
CA THR A 104 21.00 17.34 -9.66
C THR A 104 20.58 16.43 -8.51
N TRP A 105 20.88 16.81 -7.25
CA TRP A 105 20.48 16.03 -6.08
C TRP A 105 18.98 16.11 -5.82
N VAL A 106 18.39 17.30 -5.93
CA VAL A 106 16.93 17.48 -5.85
C VAL A 106 16.25 16.65 -6.93
N ARG A 107 16.72 16.68 -8.19
CA ARG A 107 16.18 15.86 -9.28
C ARG A 107 16.20 14.37 -8.95
N LYS A 108 17.34 13.83 -8.51
CA LYS A 108 17.45 12.40 -8.14
C LYS A 108 16.51 12.01 -7.00
N ARG A 109 16.35 12.87 -5.99
CA ARG A 109 15.44 12.64 -4.87
C ARG A 109 13.98 12.69 -5.31
N THR A 110 13.62 13.65 -6.16
CA THR A 110 12.29 13.71 -6.79
C THR A 110 12.03 12.44 -7.61
N ASP A 111 12.97 11.98 -8.43
CA ASP A 111 12.84 10.75 -9.22
C ASP A 111 12.74 9.48 -8.35
N LEU A 112 13.33 9.50 -7.15
CA LEU A 112 13.14 8.44 -6.17
C LEU A 112 11.72 8.51 -5.59
N LEU A 113 11.27 9.70 -5.18
CA LEU A 113 9.95 9.91 -4.60
C LEU A 113 8.82 9.54 -5.57
N LYS A 114 8.93 9.97 -6.83
CA LYS A 114 8.02 9.58 -7.92
C LYS A 114 7.87 8.05 -8.03
N SER A 115 8.94 7.29 -7.76
CA SER A 115 8.91 5.82 -7.83
C SER A 115 8.38 5.12 -6.58
N LEU A 116 8.20 5.84 -5.47
CA LEU A 116 7.70 5.31 -4.20
C LEU A 116 6.20 5.53 -4.02
N VAL A 117 5.68 6.67 -4.49
CA VAL A 117 4.25 6.99 -4.43
C VAL A 117 3.55 6.40 -5.64
N PRO A 118 2.44 5.64 -5.48
CA PRO A 118 1.66 5.15 -6.61
C PRO A 118 1.25 6.30 -7.54
N GLY A 119 1.55 6.19 -8.84
CA GLY A 119 1.24 7.25 -9.81
C GLY A 119 2.10 8.51 -9.67
N GLY A 120 3.11 8.51 -8.79
CA GLY A 120 4.03 9.64 -8.63
C GLY A 120 4.83 9.94 -9.89
N GLU A 121 5.00 8.97 -10.79
CA GLU A 121 5.59 9.19 -12.12
C GLU A 121 4.80 10.17 -13.00
N LEU A 122 3.50 10.33 -12.74
CA LEU A 122 2.59 11.22 -13.50
C LEU A 122 2.60 12.66 -12.99
N ILE A 123 3.31 12.94 -11.90
CA ILE A 123 3.32 14.24 -11.24
C ILE A 123 4.61 14.97 -11.58
N ASP A 124 4.53 16.08 -12.31
CA ASP A 124 5.69 16.92 -12.63
C ASP A 124 5.90 18.06 -11.65
N ASP A 125 4.82 18.61 -11.12
CA ASP A 125 4.87 19.64 -10.08
C ASP A 125 5.42 19.06 -8.76
N LYS A 126 6.55 19.61 -8.29
CA LYS A 126 7.25 19.12 -7.10
C LYS A 126 6.44 19.36 -5.82
N ASP A 127 5.74 20.48 -5.73
CA ASP A 127 4.98 20.85 -4.54
C ASP A 127 3.72 19.99 -4.44
N TYR A 128 3.08 19.69 -5.57
CA TYR A 128 2.00 18.71 -5.65
C TYR A 128 2.48 17.30 -5.31
N LEU A 129 3.66 16.86 -5.80
CA LEU A 129 4.23 15.55 -5.44
C LEU A 129 4.47 15.42 -3.93
N ILE A 130 4.98 16.46 -3.28
CA ILE A 130 5.20 16.46 -1.83
C ILE A 130 3.86 16.35 -1.09
N ARG A 131 2.84 17.13 -1.49
CA ARG A 131 1.50 17.05 -0.88
C ARG A 131 0.87 15.66 -1.03
N GLU A 132 0.96 15.09 -2.23
CA GLU A 132 0.46 13.74 -2.53
C GLU A 132 1.18 12.66 -1.71
N THR A 133 2.49 12.81 -1.55
CA THR A 133 3.31 11.92 -0.71
C THR A 133 2.87 11.98 0.74
N LEU A 134 2.70 13.19 1.30
CA LEU A 134 2.30 13.38 2.68
C LEU A 134 0.93 12.76 2.95
N ASP A 135 -0.03 12.95 2.05
CA ASP A 135 -1.35 12.31 2.09
C ASP A 135 -1.22 10.78 2.07
N TYR A 136 -0.43 10.22 1.15
CA TYR A 136 -0.22 8.76 1.07
C TYR A 136 0.43 8.15 2.33
N ILE A 137 1.41 8.84 2.93
CA ILE A 137 2.08 8.38 4.16
C ILE A 137 1.07 8.24 5.31
N VAL A 138 0.10 9.14 5.41
CA VAL A 138 -0.93 9.09 6.44
C VAL A 138 -1.78 7.82 6.30
N TYR A 139 -2.17 7.46 5.07
CA TYR A 139 -2.91 6.22 4.80
C TYR A 139 -2.07 4.96 5.03
N LEU A 140 -0.77 4.97 4.68
CA LEU A 140 0.13 3.84 4.97
C LEU A 140 0.27 3.60 6.48
N ARG A 141 0.39 4.66 7.28
CA ARG A 141 0.44 4.54 8.74
C ARG A 141 -0.86 3.97 9.30
N ALA A 142 -2.00 4.52 8.84
CA ALA A 142 -3.31 4.05 9.25
C ALA A 142 -3.54 2.57 8.92
N GLN A 143 -3.14 2.14 7.72
CA GLN A 143 -3.15 0.74 7.30
C GLN A 143 -2.38 -0.15 8.27
N VAL A 144 -1.12 0.21 8.55
CA VAL A 144 -0.24 -0.59 9.42
C VAL A 144 -0.78 -0.66 10.85
N ASP A 145 -1.25 0.45 11.40
CA ASP A 145 -1.83 0.49 12.74
C ASP A 145 -3.03 -0.45 12.86
N VAL A 146 -3.99 -0.36 11.93
CA VAL A 146 -5.19 -1.21 11.93
C VAL A 146 -4.81 -2.68 11.76
N MET A 147 -3.91 -3.02 10.85
CA MET A 147 -3.47 -4.40 10.64
C MET A 147 -2.77 -4.99 11.86
N ARG A 148 -1.97 -4.19 12.57
CA ARG A 148 -1.32 -4.60 13.82
C ARG A 148 -2.33 -4.84 14.93
N THR A 149 -3.34 -3.97 15.06
CA THR A 149 -4.41 -4.17 16.04
C THR A 149 -5.17 -5.47 15.77
N VAL A 150 -5.55 -5.73 14.52
CA VAL A 150 -6.22 -7.00 14.15
C VAL A 150 -5.35 -8.22 14.47
N ALA A 151 -4.05 -8.16 14.15
CA ALA A 151 -3.12 -9.25 14.46
C ALA A 151 -2.96 -9.47 15.97
N ALA A 152 -2.91 -8.40 16.77
CA ALA A 152 -2.85 -8.51 18.23
C ALA A 152 -4.10 -9.16 18.83
N VAL A 153 -5.29 -8.81 18.30
CA VAL A 153 -6.56 -9.41 18.71
C VAL A 153 -6.59 -10.90 18.34
N ASP A 154 -6.19 -11.27 17.12
CA ASP A 154 -6.11 -12.68 16.69
C ASP A 154 -5.16 -13.50 17.59
N LEU A 155 -3.99 -12.96 17.91
CA LEU A 155 -3.02 -13.60 18.83
C LEU A 155 -3.62 -13.81 20.22
N PHE A 156 -4.31 -12.80 20.77
CA PHE A 156 -4.96 -12.89 22.06
C PHE A 156 -6.06 -13.97 22.09
N THR A 157 -6.92 -14.00 21.06
CA THR A 157 -7.98 -15.02 20.92
C THR A 157 -7.39 -16.43 20.79
N ARG A 158 -6.30 -16.61 20.06
CA ARG A 158 -5.62 -17.91 19.93
C ARG A 158 -5.05 -18.40 21.26
N ASN A 159 -4.45 -17.52 22.05
CA ASN A 159 -3.89 -17.90 23.35
C ASN A 159 -4.99 -18.39 24.31
N LEU A 160 -6.14 -17.69 24.35
CA LEU A 160 -7.30 -18.11 25.15
C LEU A 160 -7.87 -19.46 24.70
N THR A 161 -7.96 -19.72 23.40
CA THR A 161 -8.48 -21.00 22.89
C THR A 161 -7.53 -22.17 23.08
N ASN A 162 -6.23 -21.92 23.23
CA ASN A 162 -5.24 -22.94 23.57
C ASN A 162 -5.27 -23.27 25.07
N ASP A 163 -5.40 -22.27 25.96
CA ASP A 163 -5.54 -22.50 27.40
C ASP A 163 -6.77 -23.35 27.73
N ARG A 164 -7.90 -23.10 27.05
CA ARG A 164 -9.13 -23.91 27.21
C ARG A 164 -9.03 -25.35 26.71
N ARG A 165 -8.11 -25.65 25.78
CA ARG A 165 -7.91 -27.01 25.27
C ARG A 165 -6.95 -27.84 26.13
N ASN A 166 -6.19 -27.20 27.02
CA ASN A 166 -5.23 -27.84 27.92
C ASN A 166 -5.82 -28.09 29.32
N LYS A 167 -7.13 -27.92 29.51
CA LYS A 167 -7.89 -28.28 30.71
C LYS A 167 -8.85 -29.39 30.36
#